data_AF-A0A6I1KL14-F1
#
_entry.id   AF-A0A6I1KL14-F1
#
_cell.length_a   1.000
_cell.length_b   1.000
_cell.length_c   1.000
_cell.angle_alpha   90.00
_cell.angle_beta   90.00
_cell.angle_gamma   90.00
#
_symmetry.space_group_name_H-M   'P 1'
#
loop_
_entity.id
_entity.type
_entity.pdbx_description
1 polymer ?
#
loop_
_entity_poly.entity_id
_entity_poly.type
_entity_poly.pdbx_seq_one_letter_code
_entity_poly.pdbx_strand_id
1 'polypeptide(L)' 'MDVISCRLAALFAVGIVALYPPLLGAFNHPGSVFGIPLLPLYLFTVWGALVLISWLLTRGDEP' A
#
# COMPACT_ATOMS: atom_id res chain seq x y z
N MET A 1 -4.84 15.85 -19.14
CA MET A 1 -4.57 15.15 -17.88
C MET A 1 -4.30 13.71 -18.23
N ASP A 2 -3.03 13.30 -18.23
CA ASP A 2 -2.64 11.95 -18.60
C ASP A 2 -3.22 10.93 -17.61
N VAL A 3 -3.87 9.89 -18.15
CA VAL A 3 -4.61 8.89 -17.38
C VAL A 3 -3.69 8.14 -16.40
N ILE A 4 -2.41 7.96 -16.77
CA ILE A 4 -1.37 7.39 -15.92
C ILE A 4 -1.13 8.25 -14.67
N SER A 5 -0.97 9.57 -14.82
CA SER A 5 -0.79 10.50 -13.71
C SER A 5 -1.96 10.43 -12.72
N CYS A 6 -3.20 10.29 -13.20
CA CYS A 6 -4.37 10.07 -12.35
C CYS A 6 -4.33 8.72 -11.61
N ARG A 7 -3.86 7.65 -12.25
CA ARG A 7 -3.75 6.33 -11.61
C ARG A 7 -2.67 6.31 -10.52
N LEU A 8 -1.51 6.93 -10.76
CA LEU A 8 -0.48 7.08 -9.73
C LEU A 8 -0.96 7.96 -8.57
N ALA A 9 -1.67 9.06 -8.86
CA ALA A 9 -2.26 9.91 -7.82
C ALA A 9 -3.30 9.15 -6.98
N ALA A 10 -4.13 8.32 -7.60
CA ALA A 10 -5.07 7.46 -6.89
C ALA A 10 -4.36 6.43 -6.01
N LEU A 11 -3.29 5.78 -6.51
CA LEU A 11 -2.47 4.88 -5.69
C LEU A 11 -1.81 5.58 -4.52
N PHE A 12 -1.32 6.79 -4.73
CA PHE A 12 -0.71 7.60 -3.67
C PHE A 12 -1.74 7.96 -2.59
N ALA A 13 -2.95 8.39 -2.99
CA ALA A 13 -4.04 8.64 -2.05
C ALA A 13 -4.45 7.37 -1.28
N VAL A 14 -4.52 6.22 -1.95
CA VAL A 14 -4.77 4.91 -1.31
C VAL A 14 -3.67 4.58 -0.31
N GLY A 15 -2.40 4.79 -0.66
CA GLY A 15 -1.27 4.59 0.23
C GLY A 15 -1.32 5.49 1.47
N ILE A 16 -1.68 6.77 1.32
CA ILE A 16 -1.87 7.71 2.44
C ILE A 16 -2.98 7.21 3.38
N VAL A 17 -4.12 6.78 2.84
CA VAL A 17 -5.24 6.29 3.66
C VAL A 17 -4.88 4.98 4.35
N ALA A 18 -4.24 4.05 3.63
CA ALA A 18 -3.86 2.74 4.17
C ALA A 18 -2.77 2.84 5.26
N LEU A 19 -1.87 3.83 5.15
CA LEU A 19 -0.82 4.13 6.12
C LEU A 19 -1.22 5.22 7.12
N TYR A 20 -2.50 5.62 7.13
CA TYR A 20 -2.97 6.68 8.01
C TYR A 20 -2.91 6.21 9.48
N PRO A 21 -2.42 7.04 10.42
CA PRO A 21 -2.23 6.67 11.83
C PRO A 21 -3.45 6.03 12.54
N PRO A 22 -4.71 6.44 12.27
CA PRO A 22 -5.90 5.79 12.82
C PRO A 22 -6.06 4.33 12.40
N LEU A 23 -5.76 3.99 11.14
CA LEU A 23 -5.80 2.61 10.67
C LEU A 23 -4.67 1.80 11.32
N LEU A 24 -3.46 2.36 11.38
CA LEU A 24 -2.33 1.72 12.07
C LEU A 24 -2.59 1.52 13.56
N GLY A 25 -3.26 2.49 14.20
CA GLY A 25 -3.69 2.43 15.60
C GLY A 25 -4.70 1.31 15.87
N ALA A 26 -5.57 0.98 14.91
CA ALA A 26 -6.45 -0.18 15.01
C ALA A 26 -5.67 -1.49 15.06
N PHE A 27 -4.48 -1.56 14.45
CA PHE A 27 -3.57 -2.71 14.50
C PHE A 27 -2.55 -2.66 15.66
N ASN A 28 -2.63 -1.64 16.52
CA ASN A 28 -1.75 -1.49 17.69
C ASN A 28 -2.15 -2.38 18.90
N HIS A 29 -2.91 -3.45 18.64
CA HIS A 29 -3.19 -4.49 19.61
C HIS A 29 -2.15 -5.61 19.45
N PRO A 30 -1.82 -6.37 20.51
CA PRO A 30 -0.85 -7.46 20.47
C PRO A 30 -1.35 -8.70 19.69
N GLY A 31 -2.02 -8.49 18.56
CA GLY A 31 -2.38 -9.53 17.61
C GLY A 31 -1.14 -10.02 16.87
N SER A 32 -0.92 -11.34 16.91
CA SER A 32 0.09 -12.00 16.08
C SER A 32 -0.58 -13.05 15.20
N VAL A 33 -0.11 -13.15 13.96
CA VAL A 33 -0.55 -14.17 13.00
C VAL A 33 0.66 -15.06 12.73
N PHE A 34 0.54 -16.36 13.01
CA PHE A 34 1.67 -17.31 12.94
C PHE A 34 2.93 -16.87 13.74
N GLY A 35 2.74 -16.12 14.84
CA GLY A 35 3.84 -15.59 15.67
C GLY A 35 4.48 -14.29 15.13
N ILE A 36 4.01 -13.77 14.00
CA ILE A 36 4.47 -12.51 13.41
C ILE A 36 3.53 -11.39 13.87
N PRO A 37 4.07 -10.25 14.37
CA PRO A 37 3.23 -9.11 14.75
C PRO A 37 2.43 -8.59 13.53
N LEU A 38 1.14 -8.33 13.74
CA LEU A 38 0.21 -7.97 12.66
C LEU A 38 0.55 -6.61 12.01
N LEU A 39 1.09 -5.68 12.81
CA LEU A 39 1.44 -4.33 12.37
C LEU A 39 2.55 -4.31 11.29
N PRO A 40 3.74 -4.90 11.50
CA PRO A 40 4.75 -4.99 10.43
C PRO A 40 4.25 -5.84 9.25
N LEU A 41 3.51 -6.93 9.49
CA LEU A 41 2.93 -7.73 8.40
C LEU A 41 2.04 -6.88 7.48
N TYR A 42 1.11 -6.11 8.06
CA TYR A 42 0.24 -5.20 7.33
C TYR A 42 1.05 -4.13 6.59
N LEU A 43 1.99 -3.48 7.26
CA LEU A 43 2.82 -2.41 6.70
C LEU A 43 3.59 -2.88 5.46
N PHE A 44 4.29 -4.01 5.56
CA PHE A 44 5.04 -4.58 4.45
C PHE A 44 4.13 -5.09 3.32
N THR A 45 2.95 -5.61 3.66
CA THR A 45 1.97 -6.06 2.64
C THR A 45 1.43 -4.88 1.84
N VAL A 46 0.99 -3.81 2.51
CA VAL A 46 0.49 -2.58 1.85
C VAL A 46 1.59 -1.94 1.02
N TRP A 47 2.78 -1.80 1.57
CA TRP A 47 3.91 -1.23 0.86
C TRP A 47 4.30 -2.05 -0.38
N GLY A 48 4.41 -3.37 -0.24
CA GLY A 48 4.71 -4.28 -1.34
C GLY A 48 3.66 -4.22 -2.44
N ALA A 49 2.38 -4.14 -2.08
CA ALA A 49 1.29 -3.98 -3.04
C ALA A 49 1.41 -2.65 -3.81
N LEU A 50 1.71 -1.52 -3.14
CA LEU A 50 1.91 -0.23 -3.80
C LEU A 50 3.07 -0.27 -4.81
N VAL A 51 4.21 -0.86 -4.42
CA VAL A 51 5.37 -1.01 -5.32
C VAL A 51 5.02 -1.90 -6.52
N LEU A 52 4.36 -3.04 -6.28
CA LEU A 52 3.97 -3.97 -7.34
C LEU A 52 3.01 -3.33 -8.35
N ILE A 53 1.99 -2.62 -7.85
CA ILE A 53 1.01 -1.98 -8.73
C ILE A 53 1.66 -0.83 -9.51
N SER A 54 2.50 -0.02 -8.86
CA SER A 54 3.30 1.04 -9.53
C SER A 54 4.18 0.46 -10.64
N TRP A 55 4.86 -0.66 -10.38
CA TRP A 55 5.67 -1.33 -11.39
C TRP A 55 4.83 -1.87 -12.56
N LEU A 56 3.66 -2.45 -12.27
CA LEU A 56 2.75 -2.96 -13.29
C LEU A 56 2.17 -1.84 -14.17
N LEU A 57 1.93 -0.67 -13.56
CA LEU A 57 1.53 0.56 -14.25
C LEU A 57 2.58 1.01 -15.25
N THR A 58 3.83 1.12 -14.82
CA THR A 58 4.94 1.59 -15.68
C THR A 58 5.31 0.59 -16.77
N ARG A 59 5.17 -0.72 -16.51
CA ARG A 59 5.42 -1.76 -17.53
C ARG A 59 4.41 -1.78 -18.67
N GLY A 60 3.18 -1.32 -18.43
CA GLY A 60 2.14 -1.25 -19.46
C GLY A 60 2.40 -0.15 -20.51
N ASP A 61 3.38 0.72 -20.25
CA ASP A 61 3.74 1.84 -21.12
C ASP A 61 4.94 1.53 -22.04
N GLU A 62 5.52 0.32 -21.98
CA GLU A 62 6.49 -0.15 -22.97
C GLU A 62 5.75 -0.74 -24.21
N PRO A 63 5.92 -0.16 -25.42
CA PRO A 63 5.26 -0.62 -26.65
C PRO A 63 5.82 -1.92 -27.23
#